data_AF-A0A7K2QFE3-F1
#
_entry.id   AF-A0A7K2QFE3-F1
#
_cell.length_a   1.000
_cell.length_b   1.000
_cell.length_c   1.000
_cell.angle_alpha   90.00
_cell.angle_beta   90.00
_cell.angle_gamma   90.00
#
_symmetry.space_group_name_H-M   'P 1'
#
loop_
_entity.id
_entity.type
_entity.pdbx_description
1 polymer ?
#
loop_
_entity_poly.entity_id
_entity_poly.type
_entity_poly.pdbx_seq_one_letter_code
_entity_poly.pdbx_strand_id
1 'polypeptide(L)' 'MTTLRQLEYLVTVVDTGSFTRAAELLHVSQPALSHQIRVLERDAG' A
#
# COMPACT_ATOMS: atom_id res chain seq x y z
N MET A 1 -2.03 -4.53 -13.71
CA MET A 1 -0.80 -5.34 -13.68
C MET A 1 -0.05 -5.00 -12.41
N THR A 2 0.19 -6.00 -11.57
CA THR A 2 0.86 -5.86 -10.28
C THR A 2 2.29 -5.37 -10.42
N THR A 3 2.69 -4.45 -9.53
CA THR A 3 4.05 -3.89 -9.45
C THR A 3 4.74 -4.28 -8.14
N LEU A 4 6.08 -4.34 -8.13
CA LEU A 4 6.84 -4.59 -6.91
C LEU A 4 6.51 -3.57 -5.81
N ARG A 5 6.36 -2.29 -6.18
CA ARG A 5 6.02 -1.22 -5.25
C ARG A 5 4.68 -1.40 -4.56
N GLN A 6 3.70 -2.01 -5.23
CA GLN A 6 2.43 -2.38 -4.60
C GLN A 6 2.61 -3.45 -3.52
N LEU A 7 3.50 -4.42 -3.74
CA LEU A 7 3.80 -5.45 -2.77
C LEU A 7 4.57 -4.88 -1.57
N GLU A 8 5.53 -3.98 -1.80
CA GLU A 8 6.22 -3.24 -0.73
C GLU A 8 5.24 -2.42 0.13
N TYR A 9 4.27 -1.77 -0.52
CA TYR A 9 3.19 -1.06 0.16
C TYR A 9 2.34 -1.99 1.01
N LEU A 10 1.97 -3.16 0.47
CA LEU A 10 1.18 -4.15 1.20
C LEU A 10 1.93 -4.66 2.43
N VAL A 11 3.19 -5.06 2.27
CA VAL A 11 4.05 -5.53 3.37
C VAL A 11 4.14 -4.47 4.46
N THR A 12 4.42 -3.21 4.09
CA THR A 12 4.53 -2.12 5.07
C THR A 12 3.19 -1.86 5.79
N VAL A 13 2.05 -1.94 5.10
CA VAL A 13 0.72 -1.80 5.72
C VAL A 13 0.46 -2.93 6.71
N VAL A 14 0.80 -4.17 6.37
CA VAL A 14 0.64 -5.34 7.24
C VAL A 14 1.55 -5.24 8.47
N ASP A 15 2.83 -4.90 8.28
CA ASP A 15 3.80 -4.77 9.36
C ASP A 15 3.44 -3.67 10.37
N THR A 16 2.87 -2.56 9.87
CA THR A 16 2.47 -1.43 10.72
C THR A 16 1.05 -1.57 11.28
N GLY A 17 0.20 -2.39 10.67
CA GLY A 17 -1.23 -2.46 10.98
C GLY A 17 -2.00 -1.16 10.74
N SER A 18 -1.42 -0.17 10.04
CA SER A 18 -2.01 1.17 9.89
C SER A 18 -1.63 1.82 8.57
N PHE A 19 -2.65 2.15 7.76
CA PHE A 19 -2.45 2.88 6.50
C PHE A 19 -1.82 4.26 6.71
N THR A 20 -2.19 4.98 7.78
CA THR A 20 -1.60 6.29 8.08
C THR A 20 -0.13 6.14 8.42
N ARG A 21 0.22 5.17 9.29
CA ARG A 21 1.61 4.96 9.70
C ARG A 21 2.49 4.46 8.55
N ALA A 22 1.97 3.55 7.73
CA ALA A 22 2.66 3.07 6.53
C ALA A 22 2.92 4.21 5.53
N ALA A 23 1.96 5.10 5.32
CA ALA A 23 2.13 6.22 4.41
C ALA A 23 3.22 7.20 4.87
N GLU A 24 3.30 7.47 6.17
CA GLU A 24 4.39 8.25 6.78
C GLU A 24 5.76 7.61 6.54
N LEU A 25 5.89 6.29 6.78
CA LEU A 25 7.15 5.55 6.60
C LEU A 25 7.59 5.48 5.13
N LEU A 26 6.62 5.38 4.22
CA LEU A 26 6.86 5.30 2.78
C LEU A 26 6.98 6.68 2.11
N HIS A 27 6.87 7.77 2.88
CA HIS A 27 6.90 9.14 2.39
C HIS A 27 5.89 9.41 1.26
N VAL A 28 4.68 8.87 1.40
CA VAL A 28 3.56 9.09 0.48
C VAL A 28 2.34 9.59 1.24
N SER A 29 1.35 10.10 0.52
CA SER A 29 0.06 10.42 1.14
C SER A 29 -0.72 9.13 1.43
N GLN A 30 -1.45 9.11 2.55
CA GLN A 30 -2.32 7.99 2.91
C GLN A 30 -3.37 7.68 1.81
N PRO A 31 -4.01 8.67 1.16
CA PRO A 31 -4.92 8.40 0.04
C PRO A 31 -4.24 7.71 -1.14
N ALA A 32 -3.00 8.10 -1.48
CA ALA A 32 -2.26 7.46 -2.57
C ALA A 32 -1.91 6.00 -2.22
N LEU A 33 -1.49 5.74 -0.98
CA LEU A 33 -1.22 4.37 -0.50
C LEU A 33 -2.49 3.50 -0.57
N SER A 34 -3.61 4.00 -0.03
CA SER A 34 -4.89 3.27 -0.05
C SER A 34 -5.37 3.00 -1.47
N HIS A 35 -5.25 3.96 -2.38
CA HIS A 35 -5.56 3.76 -3.79
C HIS A 35 -4.71 2.63 -4.40
N GLN A 36 -3.41 2.63 -4.13
CA GLN A 36 -2.48 1.68 -4.71
C GLN A 36 -2.70 0.25 -4.21
N ILE A 37 -3.08 0.08 -2.93
CA ILE A 37 -3.52 -1.20 -2.37
C ILE A 37 -4.83 -1.67 -3.01
N ARG A 38 -5.81 -0.77 -3.21
CA ARG A 38 -7.07 -1.14 -3.88
C ARG A 38 -6.85 -1.58 -5.34
N VAL A 39 -5.89 -0.97 -6.03
CA VAL A 39 -5.49 -1.43 -7.38
C VAL A 39 -4.88 -2.83 -7.30
N LEU A 40 -4.03 -3.09 -6.31
CA LEU A 40 -3.42 -4.41 -6.10
C LEU A 40 -4.47 -5.49 -5.83
N GLU A 41 -5.43 -5.21 -4.94
CA GLU A 41 -6.53 -6.14 -4.59
C GLU A 41 -7.38 -6.50 -5.81
N ARG A 42 -7.69 -5.52 -6.67
CA ARG A 42 -8.43 -5.76 -7.92
C ARG A 42 -7.66 -6.59 -8.95
N ASP A 43 -6.33 -6.48 -8.97
CA ASP A 43 -5.50 -7.28 -9.88
C ASP A 43 -5.32 -8.73 -9.39
N ALA A 44 -5.52 -8.97 -8.09
CA ALA A 44 -5.32 -10.28 -7.45
C ALA A 44 -6.63 -11.09 -7.25
N GLY A 45 -7.78 -10.41 -7.24
CA GLY A 45 -9.11 -11.03 -7.23
C GLY A 45 -9.63 -11.32 -8.63
#